data_AF-A0A7X8VJ98-F1
#
_entry.id   AF-A0A7X8VJ98-F1
#
_cell.length_a   1.000
_cell.length_b   1.000
_cell.length_c   1.000
_cell.angle_alpha   90.00
_cell.angle_beta   90.00
_cell.angle_gamma   90.00
#
_symmetry.space_group_name_H-M   'P 1'
#
loop_
_entity.id
_entity.type
_entity.pdbx_description
1 polymer ?
#
loop_
_entity_poly.entity_id
_entity_poly.type
_entity_poly.pdbx_seq_one_letter_code
_entity_poly.pdbx_strand_id
1 'polypeptide(L)'
;WWSTGEDPGIRPVTPEHEAWRFLSPKSVIWHQHGSFKADHPITSLIELEEPNTDGSWSNYGSILFEDTDSTPGRIIVTSLDPIFHHGSNFMPGATRFLYALLRWVAAIKN
;
A
#
# COMPACT_ATOMS: atom_id res chain seq x y z
N TRP A 1 -12.08 -7.84 11.93
CA TRP A 1 -11.86 -7.19 10.63
C TRP A 1 -10.72 -6.14 10.58
N TRP A 2 -9.97 -5.89 11.66
CA TRP A 2 -8.52 -5.54 11.60
C TRP A 2 -7.70 -6.19 12.72
N SER A 3 -8.30 -7.14 13.43
CA SER A 3 -7.75 -7.73 14.67
C SER A 3 -8.20 -9.17 14.92
N THR A 4 -8.78 -9.85 13.93
CA THR A 4 -9.34 -11.19 14.10
C THR A 4 -8.34 -12.30 13.77
N GLY A 5 -7.03 -12.10 13.96
CA GLY A 5 -6.00 -13.13 13.77
C GLY A 5 -5.87 -13.73 12.35
N GLU A 6 -6.82 -13.44 11.47
CA GLU A 6 -6.88 -13.84 10.08
C GLU A 6 -5.89 -13.03 9.27
N ASP A 7 -5.28 -13.71 8.30
CA ASP A 7 -4.38 -13.09 7.34
C ASP A 7 -5.20 -12.16 6.41
N PRO A 8 -4.92 -10.84 6.40
CA PRO A 8 -5.67 -9.89 5.57
C PRO A 8 -5.31 -9.97 4.08
N GLY A 9 -4.39 -10.84 3.67
CA GLY A 9 -3.93 -10.93 2.28
C GLY A 9 -3.05 -9.75 1.84
N ILE A 10 -2.74 -8.81 2.74
CA ILE A 10 -1.94 -7.63 2.41
C ILE A 10 -0.45 -7.99 2.51
N ARG A 11 0.27 -7.87 1.39
CA ARG A 11 1.68 -8.25 1.27
C ARG A 11 2.55 -7.03 0.96
N PRO A 12 3.41 -6.59 1.88
CA PRO A 12 4.57 -5.78 1.53
C PRO A 12 5.43 -6.48 0.48
N VAL A 13 5.73 -5.79 -0.62
CA VAL A 13 6.60 -6.28 -1.70
C VAL A 13 7.70 -5.26 -2.01
N THR A 14 8.68 -5.65 -2.83
CA THR A 14 9.81 -4.79 -3.24
C THR A 14 10.56 -4.21 -2.02
N PRO A 15 11.07 -5.05 -1.11
CA PRO A 15 11.66 -4.60 0.16
C PRO A 15 12.88 -3.67 0.00
N GLU A 16 13.54 -3.72 -1.15
CA GLU A 16 14.64 -2.85 -1.55
C GLU A 16 14.22 -1.41 -1.92
N HIS A 17 12.92 -1.17 -2.12
CA HIS A 17 12.42 0.15 -2.51
C HIS A 17 12.63 1.19 -1.40
N GLU A 18 13.03 2.41 -1.77
CA GLU A 18 13.38 3.47 -0.82
C GLU A 18 12.23 3.87 0.13
N ALA A 19 10.98 3.65 -0.29
CA ALA A 19 9.78 3.89 0.52
C ALA A 19 9.84 3.16 1.88
N TRP A 20 10.46 1.98 1.93
CA TRP A 20 10.59 1.16 3.14
C TRP A 20 11.53 1.74 4.21
N ARG A 21 12.25 2.82 3.89
CA ARG A 21 12.94 3.64 4.91
C ARG A 21 11.95 4.42 5.79
N PHE A 22 10.71 4.59 5.33
CA PHE A 22 9.65 5.35 5.99
C PHE A 22 8.44 4.48 6.34
N LEU A 23 8.08 3.56 5.45
CA LEU A 23 6.96 2.63 5.62
C LEU A 23 7.35 1.46 6.52
N SER A 24 6.34 0.84 7.12
CA SER A 24 6.48 -0.40 7.90
C SER A 24 5.20 -1.23 7.77
N PRO A 25 5.23 -2.55 8.07
CA PRO A 25 4.01 -3.36 8.11
C PRO A 25 2.89 -2.73 8.96
N LYS A 26 3.24 -2.12 10.10
CA LYS A 26 2.28 -1.43 11.00
C LYS A 26 1.64 -0.17 10.41
N SER A 27 2.25 0.43 9.39
CA SER A 27 1.70 1.58 8.69
C SER A 27 0.91 1.18 7.44
N VAL A 28 0.97 -0.06 6.99
CA VAL A 28 0.39 -0.41 5.68
C VAL A 28 -0.59 -1.59 5.69
N ILE A 29 -0.59 -2.39 6.76
CA ILE A 29 -1.53 -3.51 6.91
C ILE A 29 -2.72 -3.04 7.75
N TRP A 30 -3.77 -2.59 7.07
CA TRP A 30 -5.06 -2.18 7.62
C TRP A 30 -6.09 -2.11 6.49
N HIS A 31 -7.29 -1.58 6.76
CA HIS A 31 -8.40 -1.52 5.80
C HIS A 31 -8.02 -0.86 4.45
N GLN A 32 -8.54 -1.41 3.34
CA GLN A 32 -8.28 -0.96 1.97
C GLN A 32 -9.59 -0.92 1.16
N HIS A 33 -9.66 -0.08 0.14
CA HIS A 33 -10.87 0.15 -0.68
C HIS A 33 -10.86 -0.51 -2.07
N GLY A 34 -9.87 -1.35 -2.36
CA GLY A 34 -9.71 -2.13 -3.58
C GLY A 34 -8.23 -2.37 -3.92
N SER A 35 -8.01 -3.06 -5.03
CA SER A 35 -6.69 -3.16 -5.66
C SER A 35 -6.71 -2.57 -7.07
N PHE A 36 -5.53 -2.20 -7.56
CA PHE A 36 -5.30 -1.72 -8.92
C PHE A 36 -4.64 -2.80 -9.76
N LYS A 37 -5.09 -2.91 -11.01
CA LYS A 37 -4.43 -3.71 -12.05
C LYS A 37 -3.98 -2.75 -13.14
N ALA A 38 -2.69 -2.49 -13.19
CA ALA A 38 -2.09 -1.69 -14.26
C ALA A 38 -1.88 -2.56 -15.51
N ASP A 39 -2.07 -1.97 -16.68
CA ASP A 39 -1.77 -2.56 -18.00
C ASP A 39 -0.38 -2.14 -18.53
N HIS A 40 0.37 -1.38 -17.73
CA HIS A 40 1.74 -0.95 -17.97
C HIS A 40 2.63 -1.27 -16.75
N PRO A 41 3.97 -1.20 -16.90
CA PRO A 41 4.89 -1.39 -15.78
C PRO A 41 4.63 -0.40 -14.64
N ILE A 42 4.57 -0.93 -13.42
CA ILE A 42 4.51 -0.17 -12.16
C ILE A 42 5.42 -0.87 -11.15
N THR A 43 5.91 -0.13 -10.16
CA THR A 43 6.56 -0.70 -8.98
C THR A 43 5.53 -0.84 -7.87
N SER A 44 4.98 -2.04 -7.70
CA SER A 44 4.12 -2.33 -6.56
C SER A 44 4.95 -2.31 -5.27
N LEU A 45 4.40 -1.69 -4.21
CA LEU A 45 4.95 -1.72 -2.86
C LEU A 45 4.08 -2.57 -1.94
N ILE A 46 2.79 -2.66 -2.22
CA ILE A 46 1.86 -3.51 -1.48
C ILE A 46 0.97 -4.21 -2.47
N GLU A 47 0.84 -5.52 -2.33
CA GLU A 47 -0.08 -6.34 -3.10
C GLU A 47 -1.20 -6.88 -2.20
N LEU A 48 -2.38 -7.06 -2.80
CA LEU A 48 -3.46 -7.82 -2.21
C LEU A 48 -3.42 -9.22 -2.78
N GLU A 49 -3.34 -10.23 -1.92
CA GLU A 49 -3.56 -11.62 -2.26
C GLU A 49 -4.93 -12.09 -1.77
N GLU A 50 -5.58 -12.95 -2.54
CA GLU A 50 -6.81 -13.64 -2.15
C GLU A 50 -6.59 -15.16 -2.13
N PRO A 51 -7.23 -15.89 -1.19
CA PRO A 51 -7.15 -17.33 -1.14
C PRO A 51 -7.98 -17.96 -2.27
N ASN A 52 -7.37 -18.90 -2.98
CA ASN A 52 -8.02 -19.76 -3.95
C ASN A 52 -8.80 -20.88 -3.27
N THR A 53 -9.68 -21.56 -4.02
CA THR A 53 -10.48 -22.69 -3.51
C THR A 53 -9.64 -23.88 -3.04
N ASP A 54 -8.39 -23.99 -3.50
CA ASP A 54 -7.44 -25.04 -3.11
C ASP A 54 -6.55 -24.67 -1.90
N GLY A 55 -6.75 -23.47 -1.33
CA GLY A 55 -5.97 -22.96 -0.19
C GLY A 55 -4.65 -22.27 -0.57
N SER A 56 -4.29 -22.23 -1.86
CA SER A 56 -3.19 -21.37 -2.34
C SER A 56 -3.61 -19.90 -2.34
N TRP A 57 -2.65 -18.99 -2.45
CA TRP A 57 -2.90 -17.54 -2.55
C TRP A 57 -2.50 -17.03 -3.93
N SER A 58 -3.25 -16.06 -4.45
CA SER A 58 -2.93 -15.42 -5.72
C SER A 58 -3.03 -13.91 -5.61
N ASN A 59 -2.11 -13.22 -6.29
CA ASN A 59 -2.09 -11.76 -6.36
C ASN A 59 -3.33 -11.26 -7.13
N TYR A 60 -4.09 -10.40 -6.46
CA TYR A 60 -5.30 -9.77 -6.96
C TYR A 60 -5.06 -8.34 -7.46
N GLY A 61 -3.94 -7.71 -7.11
CA GLY A 61 -3.50 -6.40 -7.61
C GLY A 61 -2.73 -5.59 -6.56
N SER A 62 -2.32 -4.39 -6.93
CA SER A 62 -1.58 -3.49 -6.04
C SER A 62 -2.50 -2.63 -5.17
N ILE A 63 -2.16 -2.44 -3.89
CA ILE A 63 -2.81 -1.52 -2.94
C ILE A 63 -2.05 -0.19 -2.87
N LEU A 64 -0.74 -0.22 -3.09
CA LEU A 64 0.15 0.93 -3.13
C LEU A 64 1.22 0.66 -4.18
N PHE A 65 1.33 1.54 -5.15
CA PHE A 65 2.38 1.47 -6.16
C PHE A 65 2.94 2.84 -6.52
N GLU A 66 4.09 2.76 -7.15
CA GLU A 66 4.77 3.83 -7.81
C GLU A 66 4.72 3.62 -9.33
N ASP A 67 4.44 4.70 -10.04
CA ASP A 67 4.51 4.78 -11.49
C ASP A 67 5.43 5.93 -11.90
N THR A 68 6.51 5.56 -12.57
CA THR A 68 7.54 6.45 -13.12
C THR A 68 7.58 6.39 -14.66
N ASP A 69 6.67 5.65 -15.27
CA ASP A 69 6.68 5.31 -16.70
C ASP A 69 5.56 6.02 -17.47
N SER A 70 4.37 6.18 -16.88
CA SER A 70 3.21 6.76 -17.59
C SER A 70 3.33 8.26 -17.83
N THR A 71 4.13 8.97 -17.03
CA THR A 71 4.32 10.42 -17.15
C THR A 71 5.77 10.82 -16.84
N PRO A 72 6.22 12.03 -17.25
CA PRO A 72 7.52 12.56 -16.81
C PRO A 72 7.62 12.80 -15.29
N GLY A 73 6.48 12.82 -14.59
CA GLY A 73 6.42 12.92 -13.14
C GLY A 73 6.30 11.54 -12.48
N ARG A 74 6.57 11.51 -11.18
CA ARG A 74 6.39 10.33 -10.35
C ARG A 74 4.99 10.33 -9.75
N ILE A 75 4.25 9.24 -9.94
CA ILE A 75 2.91 9.05 -9.41
C ILE A 75 2.97 8.00 -8.30
N ILE A 76 2.34 8.30 -7.16
CA ILE A 76 2.18 7.36 -6.05
C ILE A 76 0.68 7.19 -5.81
N VAL A 77 0.19 5.96 -5.98
CA VAL A 77 -1.24 5.64 -5.93
C VAL A 77 -1.51 4.68 -4.78
N THR A 78 -2.59 4.91 -4.04
CA THR A 78 -3.01 3.97 -2.99
C THR A 78 -4.51 3.94 -2.75
N SER A 79 -5.04 2.76 -2.43
CA SER A 79 -6.44 2.53 -2.04
C SER A 79 -6.65 2.53 -0.52
N LEU A 80 -5.62 2.86 0.26
CA LEU A 80 -5.70 2.91 1.72
C LEU A 80 -6.53 4.10 2.24
N ASP A 81 -6.69 5.18 1.46
CA ASP A 81 -7.43 6.39 1.88
C ASP A 81 -6.98 6.96 3.25
N PRO A 82 -5.70 7.31 3.42
CA PRO A 82 -5.15 7.74 4.71
C PRO A 82 -5.81 8.99 5.28
N ILE A 83 -6.31 9.89 4.44
CA ILE A 83 -6.78 11.22 4.87
C ILE A 83 -8.12 11.08 5.60
N PHE A 84 -9.08 10.34 5.03
CA PHE A 84 -10.38 10.11 5.66
C PHE A 84 -10.24 9.34 6.99
N HIS A 85 -9.46 8.26 6.97
CA HIS A 85 -9.27 7.40 8.15
C HIS A 85 -8.48 8.09 9.26
N HIS A 86 -7.50 8.94 8.91
CA HIS A 86 -6.82 9.82 9.87
C HIS A 86 -7.80 10.81 10.51
N GLY A 87 -8.57 11.54 9.70
CA GLY A 87 -9.54 12.54 10.18
C GLY A 87 -10.65 11.95 11.04
N SER A 88 -11.01 10.69 10.80
CA SER A 88 -12.06 9.97 11.55
C SER A 88 -11.56 9.36 12.87
N ASN A 89 -10.25 9.39 13.14
CA ASN A 89 -9.61 9.03 14.41
C ASN A 89 -9.90 7.60 14.96
N PHE A 90 -10.31 6.66 14.11
CA PHE A 90 -10.58 5.27 14.52
C PHE A 90 -9.55 4.25 14.01
N MET A 91 -8.62 4.67 13.14
CA MET A 91 -7.63 3.78 12.54
C MET A 91 -6.19 4.27 12.75
N PRO A 92 -5.49 3.81 13.81
CA PRO A 92 -4.12 4.22 14.09
C PRO A 92 -3.13 3.91 12.95
N GLY A 93 -3.40 2.84 12.16
CA GLY A 93 -2.63 2.50 10.97
C GLY A 93 -2.64 3.63 9.92
N ALA A 94 -3.79 4.27 9.72
CA ALA A 94 -3.95 5.36 8.75
C ALA A 94 -3.11 6.59 9.12
N THR A 95 -3.11 7.00 10.39
CA THR A 95 -2.24 8.09 10.85
C THR A 95 -0.76 7.77 10.63
N ARG A 96 -0.33 6.54 10.98
CA ARG A 96 1.06 6.11 10.73
C ARG A 96 1.40 6.12 9.25
N PHE A 97 0.49 5.62 8.40
CA PHE A 97 0.65 5.62 6.95
C PHE A 97 0.81 7.04 6.41
N LEU A 98 -0.11 7.93 6.75
CA LEU A 98 -0.14 9.30 6.25
C LEU A 98 1.17 10.02 6.55
N TYR A 99 1.64 9.97 7.80
CA TYR A 99 2.91 10.61 8.16
C TYR A 99 4.12 9.95 7.48
N ALA A 100 4.13 8.62 7.34
CA ALA A 100 5.21 7.92 6.65
C ALA A 100 5.25 8.27 5.16
N LEU A 101 4.08 8.26 4.49
CA LEU A 101 3.91 8.64 3.10
C LEU A 101 4.38 10.07 2.85
N LEU A 102 3.92 11.05 3.65
CA LEU A 102 4.32 12.44 3.50
C LEU A 102 5.84 12.65 3.69
N ARG A 103 6.45 11.94 4.65
CA ARG A 103 7.91 11.99 4.84
C ARG A 103 8.67 11.37 3.68
N TRP A 104 8.17 10.26 3.14
CA TRP A 104 8.76 9.63 1.96
C TRP A 104 8.69 10.57 0.77
N VAL A 105 7.51 11.07 0.42
CA VAL A 105 7.32 11.97 -0.73
C VAL A 105 8.17 13.23 -0.60
N ALA A 106 8.26 13.80 0.60
CA ALA A 106 9.11 14.97 0.86
C ALA A 106 10.62 14.68 0.74
N ALA A 107 11.04 13.41 0.83
CA ALA A 107 12.43 13.00 0.72
C ALA A 107 12.84 12.63 -0.71
N ILE A 108 11.88 12.52 -1.64
CA ILE A 108 12.16 12.28 -3.06
C ILE A 108 12.95 13.48 -3.60
N LYS A 109 14.16 13.22 -4.09
CA LYS A 109 14.98 14.22 -4.77
C LYS A 109 14.74 14.09 -6.27
N ASN A 110 14.54 15.23 -6.93
CA ASN A 110 14.52 15.35 -8.39
C ASN A 110 15.89 15.06 -8.99
#